data_AF-A0A426YQ45-F1
#
_entry.id   AF-A0A426YQ45-F1
#
_cell.length_a   1.000
_cell.length_b   1.000
_cell.length_c   1.000
_cell.angle_alpha   90.00
_cell.angle_beta   90.00
_cell.angle_gamma   90.00
#
_symmetry.space_group_name_H-M   'P 1'
#
loop_
_entity.id
_entity.type
_entity.pdbx_description
1 polymer ?
#
loop_
_entity_poly.entity_id
_entity_poly.type
_entity_poly.pdbx_seq_one_letter_code
_entity_poly.pdbx_strand_id
1 'polypeptide(L)' 'RNLLSLCASVTNIIPDFEDTTKISGVVVDRNKKKAERFEFEMTEAPLDVCNKLWKMA' A
#
# COMPACT_ATOMS: atom_id res chain seq x y z
N ARG A 1 8.59 -11.93 10.28
CA ARG A 1 8.18 -12.41 8.93
C ARG A 1 6.67 -12.67 8.81
N ASN A 2 6.03 -13.34 9.78
CA ASN A 2 4.60 -13.70 9.70
C ASN A 2 3.61 -12.52 9.65
N LEU A 3 3.93 -11.38 10.27
CA LEU A 3 3.04 -10.23 10.32
C LEU A 3 2.89 -9.54 8.94
N LEU A 4 3.99 -9.37 8.20
CA LEU A 4 3.95 -8.72 6.89
C LEU A 4 3.16 -9.54 5.86
N SER A 5 3.34 -10.87 5.88
CA SER A 5 2.54 -11.77 5.03
C SER A 5 1.05 -11.74 5.40
N LEU A 6 0.72 -11.62 6.69
CA LEU A 6 -0.65 -11.49 7.15
C LEU A 6 -1.26 -10.15 6.68
N CYS A 7 -0.56 -9.03 6.91
CA CYS A 7 -1.01 -7.72 6.46
C CYS A 7 -1.25 -7.73 4.94
N ALA A 8 -0.29 -8.20 4.15
CA ALA A 8 -0.43 -8.27 2.69
C ALA A 8 -1.58 -9.18 2.24
N SER A 9 -1.92 -10.24 3.00
CA SER A 9 -3.06 -11.11 2.68
C SER A 9 -4.42 -10.45 2.91
N VAL A 10 -4.49 -9.47 3.81
CA VAL A 10 -5.73 -8.75 4.15
C VAL A 10 -5.87 -7.47 3.34
N THR A 11 -4.77 -6.72 3.20
CA THR A 11 -4.78 -5.41 2.56
C THR A 11 -4.53 -5.48 1.06
N ASN A 12 -4.00 -6.60 0.55
CA ASN A 12 -3.47 -6.70 -0.81
C ASN A 12 -2.40 -5.65 -1.16
N ILE A 13 -1.79 -5.02 -0.15
CA ILE A 13 -0.76 -3.98 -0.32
C ILE A 13 0.62 -4.59 -0.08
N ILE A 14 1.53 -4.30 -1.02
CA ILE A 14 2.96 -4.56 -0.90
C ILE A 14 3.66 -3.19 -0.79
N PRO A 15 4.08 -2.77 0.41
CA PRO A 15 4.81 -1.53 0.58
C PRO A 15 6.22 -1.62 -0.01
N ASP A 16 6.72 -0.49 -0.50
CA ASP A 16 8.12 -0.29 -0.85
C ASP A 16 8.91 0.10 0.42
N PHE A 17 10.02 -0.58 0.66
CA PHE A 17 10.89 -0.33 1.81
C PHE A 17 12.26 0.25 1.41
N GLU A 18 12.53 0.40 0.10
CA GLU A 18 13.80 0.92 -0.39
C GLU A 18 13.82 2.45 -0.35
N ASP A 19 12.75 3.08 -0.83
CA ASP A 19 12.59 4.54 -0.79
C ASP A 19 11.94 4.98 0.52
N THR A 20 12.75 5.57 1.40
CA THR A 20 12.32 6.07 2.72
C THR A 20 11.96 7.55 2.69
N THR A 21 11.87 8.19 1.52
CA THR A 21 11.48 9.61 1.41
C THR A 21 9.99 9.81 1.20
N LYS A 22 9.27 8.71 0.89
CA LYS A 22 7.85 8.71 0.55
C LYS A 22 7.16 7.45 1.05
N ILE A 23 5.83 7.45 1.00
CA ILE A 23 5.01 6.27 1.27
C ILE A 23 4.58 5.70 -0.08
N SER A 24 5.24 4.65 -0.53
CA SER A 24 4.96 4.04 -1.84
C SER A 24 4.81 2.53 -1.77
N GLY A 25 4.27 1.96 -2.84
CA GLY A 25 4.08 0.52 -2.96
C GLY A 25 3.13 0.14 -4.07
N VAL A 26 2.59 -1.08 -3.98
CA VAL A 26 1.69 -1.67 -4.97
C VAL A 26 0.46 -2.25 -4.29
N VAL A 27 -0.72 -1.93 -4.80
CA VAL A 27 -1.99 -2.62 -4.48
C VAL A 27 -2.21 -3.71 -5.54
N VAL A 28 -2.46 -4.94 -5.11
CA VAL A 28 -2.61 -6.12 -5.98
C VAL A 28 -4.05 -6.62 -5.97
N ASP A 29 -4.79 -6.39 -7.05
CA ASP A 29 -6.09 -7.03 -7.27
C ASP A 29 -5.86 -8.41 -7.92
N ARG A 30 -5.91 -9.47 -7.10
CA ARG A 30 -5.74 -10.86 -7.57
C ARG A 30 -6.86 -11.32 -8.49
N ASN A 31 -8.08 -10.82 -8.30
CA ASN A 31 -9.23 -11.20 -9.11
C ASN A 31 -9.15 -10.61 -10.51
N LYS A 32 -8.72 -9.34 -10.60
CA LYS A 32 -8.54 -8.63 -11.87
C LYS A 32 -7.14 -8.76 -12.47
N LYS A 33 -6.23 -9.50 -11.82
CA LYS A 33 -4.81 -9.61 -12.19
C LYS A 33 -4.17 -8.23 -12.42
N LYS A 34 -4.53 -7.24 -11.60
CA LYS A 34 -4.07 -5.86 -11.72
C LYS A 34 -3.11 -5.54 -10.57
N ALA A 35 -2.05 -4.82 -10.88
CA ALA A 35 -1.14 -4.24 -9.90
C ALA A 35 -1.09 -2.73 -10.13
N GLU A 36 -1.48 -1.94 -9.14
CA GLU A 36 -1.53 -0.49 -9.21
C GLU A 36 -0.53 0.11 -8.22
N ARG A 37 0.33 1.01 -8.71
CA ARG A 37 1.32 1.68 -7.86
C ARG A 37 0.68 2.86 -7.16
N PHE A 38 1.07 3.10 -5.92
CA PHE A 38 0.74 4.32 -5.18
C PHE A 38 2.01 4.99 -4.67
N GLU A 39 1.92 6.31 -4.48
CA GLU A 39 2.96 7.15 -3.92
C GLU A 39 2.29 8.32 -3.21
N PHE A 40 2.71 8.58 -1.97
CA PHE A 40 2.25 9.68 -1.14
C PHE A 40 3.45 10.36 -0.47
N GLU A 41 3.33 11.66 -0.25
CA GLU A 41 4.35 12.41 0.47
C GLU A 41 4.32 12.05 1.96
N MET A 42 5.49 11.99 2.62
CA MET A 42 5.55 11.75 4.07
C MET A 42 4.90 12.86 4.90
N THR A 43 4.64 14.01 4.29
CA THR A 43 3.96 15.16 4.93
C THR A 43 2.43 15.07 4.88
N GLU A 44 1.87 14.14 4.11
CA GLU A 44 0.42 13.95 4.06
C GLU A 44 -0.13 13.45 5.40
N ALA A 45 -1.34 13.90 5.74
CA ALA A 45 -1.99 13.49 6.98
C ALA A 45 -2.23 11.96 6.98
N PRO A 46 -1.88 11.22 8.05
CA PRO A 46 -2.00 9.77 8.08
C PRO A 46 -3.41 9.25 7.75
N LEU A 47 -4.44 9.96 8.23
CA LEU A 47 -5.83 9.59 7.97
C LEU A 47 -6.19 9.70 6.47
N ASP A 48 -5.70 10.72 5.78
CA ASP A 48 -5.95 10.92 4.35
C ASP A 48 -5.26 9.84 3.53
N VAL A 49 -4.01 9.52 3.86
CA VAL A 49 -3.25 8.43 3.23
C VAL A 49 -3.97 7.09 3.42
N CYS A 50 -4.39 6.76 4.64
CA CYS A 50 -5.14 5.53 4.91
C CYS A 50 -6.47 5.47 4.14
N ASN A 51 -7.22 6.57 4.08
CA ASN A 51 -8.47 6.64 3.34
C ASN A 51 -8.27 6.47 1.82
N LYS A 52 -7.19 7.03 1.26
CA LYS A 52 -6.83 6.84 -0.15
C LYS A 52 -6.47 5.38 -0.42
N LEU A 53 -5.60 4.78 0.40
CA LEU A 53 -5.19 3.38 0.27
C LEU A 53 -6.38 2.41 0.35
N TRP A 54 -7.29 2.60 1.31
CA TRP A 54 -8.46 1.71 1.46
C TRP A 54 -9.47 1.80 0.32
N LYS A 55 -9.49 2.91 -0.44
CA LYS A 55 -10.32 3.02 -1.64
C LYS A 55 -9.72 2.30 -2.85
N MET A 56 -8.41 2.00 -2.81
CA MET A 56 -7.70 1.31 -3.89
C MET A 56 -7.69 -0.22 -3.71
N ALA A 57 -7.74 -0.69 -2.46
CA ALA A 57 -7.67 -2.11 -2.08
C ALA A 57 -8.98 -2.89 -2.28
#